data_AF-A0A3E2TJP2-F1
#
_entry.id   AF-A0A3E2TJP2-F1
#
_cell.length_a   1.000
_cell.length_b   1.000
_cell.length_c   1.000
_cell.angle_alpha   90.00
_cell.angle_beta   90.00
_cell.angle_gamma   90.00
#
_symmetry.space_group_name_H-M   'P 1'
#
loop_
_entity.id
_entity.type
_entity.pdbx_description
1 polymer ?
#
loop_
_entity_poly.entity_id
_entity_poly.type
_entity_poly.pdbx_seq_one_letter_code
_entity_poly.pdbx_strand_id
1 'polypeptide(L)'
;MASTITELINEMEDVMDEASAVPFSRKVSVDPDEIYEILNEMKDSLPQEIKQAEWTYQEKDRIIGEANSEADQRLAQAEKEIQNFKEQAKVQYQKMISEHEITLQARTEADRILQEAATEANKIRQQSYEYIDKLFSSSSENFSQLAQQLEKNRRNILESR
;
A
#
# COMPACT_ATOMS: atom_id res chain seq x y z
N MET A 1 34.71 -0.33 49.95
CA MET A 1 33.45 -0.37 49.18
C MET A 1 32.58 0.69 49.84
N ALA A 2 31.95 1.59 49.07
CA ALA A 2 31.13 2.63 49.70
C ALA A 2 29.91 1.95 50.34
N SER A 3 29.81 2.01 51.66
CA SER A 3 28.67 1.49 52.41
C SER A 3 27.46 2.36 52.07
N THR A 4 26.36 1.74 51.64
CA THR A 4 25.11 2.43 51.39
C THR A 4 24.54 2.95 52.70
N ILE A 5 23.75 4.03 52.66
CA ILE A 5 23.10 4.57 53.87
C ILE A 5 22.35 3.50 54.67
N THR A 6 21.75 2.52 53.99
CA THR A 6 21.04 1.40 54.61
C THR A 6 21.98 0.49 55.38
N GLU A 7 23.19 0.25 54.87
CA GLU A 7 24.21 -0.56 55.55
C GLU A 7 24.69 0.16 56.82
N LEU A 8 24.91 1.48 56.75
CA LEU A 8 25.30 2.29 57.92
C LEU A 8 24.18 2.36 58.99
N ILE A 9 22.91 2.41 58.56
CA ILE A 9 21.77 2.35 59.49
C ILE A 9 21.73 0.99 60.19
N ASN A 10 21.90 -0.11 59.45
CA ASN A 10 21.91 -1.45 60.05
C ASN A 10 23.09 -1.61 61.03
N GLU A 11 24.26 -1.08 60.69
CA GLU A 11 25.43 -1.08 61.57
C GLU A 11 25.16 -0.29 62.87
N MET A 12 24.48 0.86 62.77
CA MET A 12 24.04 1.61 63.95
C MET A 12 23.01 0.84 64.79
N GLU A 13 22.09 0.11 64.15
CA GLU A 13 21.12 -0.76 64.83
C GLU A 13 21.82 -1.90 65.56
N ASP A 14 22.80 -2.56 64.94
CA ASP A 14 23.59 -3.63 65.54
C ASP A 14 24.36 -3.13 66.78
N VAL A 15 25.01 -1.96 66.70
CA VAL A 15 25.68 -1.33 67.85
C VAL A 15 24.71 -1.02 68.99
N MET A 16 23.47 -0.64 68.67
CA MET A 16 22.43 -0.38 69.68
C MET A 16 21.87 -1.67 70.31
N ASP A 17 21.79 -2.76 69.56
CA ASP A 17 21.31 -4.06 70.02
C ASP A 17 22.35 -4.80 70.89
N GLU A 18 23.65 -4.62 70.60
CA GLU A 18 24.75 -5.18 71.39
C GLU A 18 25.06 -4.39 72.67
N ALA A 19 24.46 -3.21 72.83
CA ALA A 19 24.70 -2.30 73.94
C ALA A 19 24.26 -2.86 75.30
N SER A 20 25.10 -2.68 76.32
CA SER A 20 24.81 -3.21 77.67
C SER A 20 23.70 -2.41 78.38
N ALA A 21 22.67 -3.10 78.88
CA ALA A 21 21.57 -2.49 79.62
C ALA A 21 22.00 -1.99 81.01
N VAL A 22 21.55 -0.79 81.40
CA VAL A 22 21.81 -0.22 82.73
C VAL A 22 20.79 -0.76 83.75
N PRO A 23 21.21 -1.38 84.87
CA PRO A 23 20.29 -1.94 85.88
C PRO A 23 19.28 -0.92 86.41
N PHE A 24 18.04 -1.37 86.61
CA PHE A 24 16.91 -0.56 87.09
C PHE A 24 16.56 0.64 86.17
N SER A 25 16.97 0.61 84.89
CA SER A 25 16.71 1.66 83.90
C SER A 25 16.34 1.05 82.54
N ARG A 26 15.74 1.87 81.66
CA ARG A 26 15.53 1.53 80.23
C ARG A 26 16.67 2.02 79.33
N LYS A 27 17.79 2.47 79.92
CA LYS A 27 18.93 3.02 79.19
C LYS A 27 19.91 1.92 78.82
N VAL A 28 20.51 2.05 77.64
CA VAL A 28 21.64 1.23 77.18
C VAL A 28 22.92 2.07 77.21
N SER A 29 24.06 1.41 77.44
CA SER A 29 25.39 2.02 77.42
C SER A 29 26.03 1.73 76.08
N VAL A 30 26.36 2.80 75.33
CA VAL A 30 26.96 2.74 74.00
C VAL A 30 28.24 3.56 74.01
N ASP A 31 29.24 3.17 73.22
CA ASP A 31 30.42 3.99 72.97
C ASP A 31 30.03 5.19 72.08
N PRO A 32 30.16 6.44 72.58
CA PRO A 32 29.85 7.61 71.78
C PRO A 32 30.74 7.73 70.54
N ASP A 33 32.00 7.28 70.60
CA ASP A 33 32.94 7.45 69.49
C ASP A 33 32.52 6.60 68.27
N GLU A 34 32.07 5.36 68.51
CA GLU A 34 31.55 4.42 67.49
C GLU A 34 30.29 4.97 66.80
N ILE A 35 29.34 5.52 67.58
CA ILE A 35 28.13 6.14 67.01
C ILE A 35 28.46 7.40 66.19
N TYR A 36 29.43 8.20 66.65
CA TYR A 36 29.86 9.39 65.89
C TYR A 36 30.58 9.03 64.59
N GLU A 37 31.32 7.94 64.56
CA GLU A 37 31.99 7.45 63.35
C GLU A 37 30.94 7.08 62.28
N ILE A 38 29.97 6.24 62.64
CA ILE A 38 28.87 5.86 61.73
C ILE A 38 28.08 7.09 61.27
N LEU A 39 27.74 8.01 62.18
CA LEU A 39 27.03 9.26 61.83
C LEU A 39 27.82 10.17 60.89
N ASN A 40 29.14 10.21 60.99
CA ASN A 40 29.97 11.00 60.08
C ASN A 40 30.05 10.33 58.71
N GLU A 41 30.17 9.01 58.65
CA GLU A 41 30.14 8.28 57.38
C GLU A 41 28.79 8.45 56.66
N MET A 42 27.67 8.42 57.40
CA MET A 42 26.35 8.75 56.86
C MET A 42 26.29 10.17 56.30
N LYS A 43 26.84 11.16 57.03
CA LYS A 43 26.84 12.56 56.57
C LYS A 43 27.66 12.76 55.31
N ASP A 44 28.73 11.99 55.14
CA ASP A 44 29.60 12.08 53.97
C ASP A 44 28.99 11.36 52.75
N SER A 45 28.28 10.24 52.96
CA SER A 45 27.68 9.44 51.87
C SER A 45 26.31 9.94 51.41
N LEU A 46 25.46 10.42 52.32
CA LEU A 46 24.09 10.88 52.04
C LEU A 46 23.98 11.89 50.89
N PRO A 47 24.79 12.97 50.83
CA PRO A 47 24.69 13.96 49.76
C PRO A 47 24.98 13.39 48.37
N GLN A 48 25.88 12.41 48.29
CA GLN A 48 26.24 11.77 47.03
C GLN A 48 25.12 10.84 46.56
N GLU A 49 24.52 10.06 47.47
CA GLU A 49 23.40 9.18 47.15
C GLU A 49 22.16 9.96 46.69
N ILE A 50 21.83 11.08 47.35
CA ILE A 50 20.72 11.95 46.94
C ILE A 50 20.97 12.50 45.53
N LYS A 51 22.17 13.00 45.24
CA LYS A 51 22.53 13.48 43.90
C LYS A 51 22.43 12.38 42.84
N GLN A 52 22.86 11.17 43.18
CA GLN A 52 22.77 10.02 42.27
C GLN A 52 21.31 9.64 41.99
N ALA A 53 20.45 9.68 43.01
CA ALA A 53 19.02 9.43 42.86
C ALA A 53 18.34 10.49 41.99
N GLU A 54 18.63 11.78 42.22
CA GLU A 54 18.13 12.89 41.40
C GLU A 54 18.58 12.77 39.94
N TRP A 55 19.85 12.47 39.71
CA TRP A 55 20.39 12.26 38.37
C TRP A 55 19.71 11.09 37.67
N THR A 56 19.54 9.96 38.37
CA THR A 56 18.85 8.78 37.82
C THR A 56 17.41 9.10 37.44
N TYR A 57 16.71 9.89 38.26
CA TYR A 57 15.35 10.31 37.97
C TYR A 57 15.28 11.21 36.74
N GLN A 58 16.17 12.20 36.63
CA GLN A 58 16.26 13.10 35.48
C GLN A 58 16.60 12.34 34.20
N GLU A 59 17.54 11.39 34.28
CA GLU A 59 17.95 10.58 33.13
C GLU A 59 16.83 9.66 32.67
N LYS A 60 16.09 9.06 33.61
CA LYS A 60 14.88 8.27 33.31
C LYS A 60 13.83 9.12 32.59
N ASP A 61 13.57 10.34 33.08
CA ASP A 61 12.61 11.24 32.43
C ASP A 61 13.09 11.69 31.04
N ARG A 62 14.39 11.94 30.86
CA ARG A 62 15.00 12.26 29.55
C ARG A 62 14.80 11.12 28.56
N ILE A 63 15.14 9.88 28.96
CA ILE A 63 15.01 8.69 28.11
C ILE A 63 13.56 8.47 27.70
N ILE A 64 12.61 8.62 28.63
CA ILE A 64 11.18 8.47 28.33
C ILE A 64 10.71 9.57 27.36
N GLY A 65 11.15 10.81 27.56
CA GLY A 65 10.83 11.93 26.66
C GLY A 65 11.35 11.69 25.24
N GLU A 66 12.60 11.24 25.11
CA GLU A 66 13.20 10.91 23.81
C GLU A 66 12.48 9.75 23.12
N ALA A 67 12.17 8.68 23.86
CA ALA A 67 11.44 7.53 23.32
C ALA A 67 10.04 7.91 22.82
N ASN A 68 9.32 8.75 23.57
CA ASN A 68 8.00 9.25 23.16
C ASN A 68 8.10 10.13 21.91
N SER A 69 9.07 11.06 21.88
CA SER A 69 9.28 11.91 20.71
C SER A 69 9.66 11.10 19.46
N GLU A 70 10.48 10.05 19.60
CA GLU A 70 10.82 9.17 18.48
C GLU A 70 9.59 8.37 18.02
N ALA A 71 8.79 7.85 18.95
CA ALA A 71 7.55 7.15 18.62
C ALA A 71 6.58 8.04 17.84
N ASP A 72 6.37 9.27 18.28
CA ASP A 72 5.51 10.25 17.60
C ASP A 72 6.03 10.59 16.20
N GLN A 73 7.34 10.77 16.04
CA GLN A 73 7.96 11.00 14.74
C GLN A 73 7.78 9.80 13.79
N ARG A 74 7.96 8.58 14.28
CA ARG A 74 7.75 7.36 13.50
C ARG A 74 6.30 7.19 13.08
N LEU A 75 5.34 7.47 13.97
CA LEU A 75 3.92 7.43 13.67
C LEU A 75 3.56 8.46 12.59
N ALA A 76 3.99 9.71 12.74
CA ALA A 76 3.74 10.76 11.75
C ALA A 76 4.34 10.42 10.36
N GLN A 77 5.54 9.84 10.35
CA GLN A 77 6.19 9.40 9.11
C GLN A 77 5.42 8.23 8.46
N ALA A 78 5.01 7.23 9.25
CA ALA A 78 4.22 6.10 8.75
C ALA A 78 2.86 6.56 8.19
N GLU A 79 2.17 7.49 8.87
CA GLU A 79 0.92 8.08 8.38
C GLU A 79 1.13 8.77 7.03
N LYS A 80 2.18 9.57 6.89
CA LYS A 80 2.53 10.25 5.64
C LYS A 80 2.81 9.25 4.51
N GLU A 81 3.55 8.19 4.78
CA GLU A 81 3.84 7.13 3.81
C GLU A 81 2.57 6.41 3.38
N ILE A 82 1.68 6.08 4.32
CA ILE A 82 0.39 5.46 4.02
C ILE A 82 -0.46 6.37 3.13
N GLN A 83 -0.50 7.68 3.41
CA GLN A 83 -1.26 8.63 2.57
C GLN A 83 -0.68 8.70 1.16
N ASN A 84 0.65 8.78 1.02
CA ASN A 84 1.30 8.78 -0.29
C ASN A 84 1.01 7.48 -1.06
N PHE A 85 1.09 6.32 -0.38
CA PHE A 85 0.78 5.03 -0.99
C PHE A 85 -0.68 4.96 -1.46
N LYS A 86 -1.63 5.41 -0.63
CA LYS A 86 -3.05 5.46 -1.01
C LYS A 86 -3.29 6.33 -2.24
N GLU A 87 -2.68 7.50 -2.30
CA GLU A 87 -2.83 8.39 -3.45
C GLU A 87 -2.24 7.77 -4.72
N GLN A 88 -1.04 7.20 -4.63
CA GLN A 88 -0.42 6.48 -5.76
C GLN A 88 -1.28 5.30 -6.22
N ALA A 89 -1.79 4.50 -5.30
CA ALA A 89 -2.66 3.37 -5.61
C ALA A 89 -3.94 3.83 -6.32
N LYS A 90 -4.55 4.93 -5.87
CA LYS A 90 -5.74 5.52 -6.50
C LYS A 90 -5.46 5.98 -7.93
N VAL A 91 -4.35 6.69 -8.15
CA VAL A 91 -3.93 7.14 -9.49
C VAL A 91 -3.70 5.94 -10.42
N GLN A 92 -2.98 4.92 -9.95
CA GLN A 92 -2.73 3.71 -10.75
C GLN A 92 -4.02 2.96 -11.06
N TYR A 93 -4.91 2.82 -10.09
CA TYR A 93 -6.20 2.18 -10.27
C TYR A 93 -7.08 2.91 -11.31
N GLN A 94 -7.15 4.24 -11.23
CA GLN A 94 -7.86 5.05 -12.23
C GLN A 94 -7.28 4.89 -13.63
N LYS A 95 -5.94 4.85 -13.75
CA LYS A 95 -5.25 4.61 -15.02
C LYS A 95 -5.60 3.22 -15.58
N MET A 96 -5.55 2.17 -14.76
CA MET A 96 -5.90 0.81 -15.20
C MET A 96 -7.35 0.71 -15.67
N ILE A 97 -8.31 1.35 -14.98
CA ILE A 97 -9.70 1.42 -15.43
C ILE A 97 -9.80 2.10 -16.79
N SER A 98 -9.17 3.27 -16.94
CA SER A 98 -9.21 4.02 -18.19
C SER A 98 -8.59 3.25 -19.35
N GLU A 99 -7.43 2.62 -19.15
CA GLU A 99 -6.80 1.76 -20.15
C GLU A 99 -7.67 0.56 -20.52
N HIS A 100 -8.36 -0.05 -19.54
CA HIS A 100 -9.28 -1.14 -19.78
C HIS A 100 -10.51 -0.70 -20.58
N GLU A 101 -11.10 0.45 -20.23
CA GLU A 101 -12.25 1.02 -20.94
C GLU A 101 -11.89 1.34 -22.40
N ILE A 102 -10.75 2.01 -22.63
CA ILE A 102 -10.25 2.30 -23.98
C ILE A 102 -10.05 1.01 -24.77
N THR A 103 -9.46 -0.01 -24.15
CA THR A 103 -9.23 -1.31 -24.81
C THR A 103 -10.55 -2.01 -25.16
N LEU A 104 -11.55 -1.94 -24.28
CA LEU A 104 -12.87 -2.51 -24.53
C LEU A 104 -13.58 -1.78 -25.68
N GLN A 105 -13.60 -0.45 -25.65
CA GLN A 105 -14.19 0.37 -26.72
C GLN A 105 -13.50 0.09 -28.07
N ALA A 106 -12.17 0.01 -28.10
CA ALA A 106 -11.43 -0.31 -29.31
C ALA A 106 -11.78 -1.70 -29.88
N ARG A 107 -12.00 -2.70 -29.01
CA ARG A 107 -12.45 -4.04 -29.44
C ARG A 107 -13.86 -3.99 -30.03
N THR A 108 -14.79 -3.33 -29.36
CA THR A 108 -16.17 -3.18 -29.86
C THR A 108 -16.20 -2.48 -31.21
N GLU A 109 -15.41 -1.43 -31.39
CA GLU A 109 -15.31 -0.71 -32.66
C GLU A 109 -14.67 -1.57 -33.76
N ALA A 110 -13.63 -2.34 -33.43
CA ALA A 110 -13.05 -3.28 -34.37
C ALA A 110 -14.07 -4.35 -34.83
N ASP A 111 -14.85 -4.90 -33.90
CA ASP A 111 -15.90 -5.87 -34.22
C ASP A 111 -17.00 -5.25 -35.12
N ARG A 112 -17.39 -4.00 -34.84
CA ARG A 112 -18.33 -3.24 -35.69
C ARG A 112 -17.79 -3.08 -37.12
N ILE A 113 -16.54 -2.64 -37.26
CA ILE A 113 -15.88 -2.46 -38.56
C ILE A 113 -15.83 -3.79 -39.32
N LEU A 114 -15.49 -4.90 -38.65
CA LEU A 114 -15.44 -6.22 -39.27
C LEU A 114 -16.83 -6.69 -39.74
N GLN A 115 -17.88 -6.45 -38.96
CA GLN A 115 -19.25 -6.77 -39.35
C GLN A 115 -19.73 -5.93 -40.55
N GLU A 116 -19.40 -4.64 -40.57
CA GLU A 116 -19.73 -3.75 -41.68
C GLU A 116 -18.99 -4.14 -42.95
N ALA A 117 -17.69 -4.43 -42.84
CA ALA A 117 -16.90 -4.92 -43.96
C ALA A 117 -17.44 -6.24 -44.51
N ALA A 118 -17.84 -7.18 -43.65
CA ALA A 118 -18.44 -8.44 -44.08
C ALA A 118 -19.80 -8.24 -44.75
N THR A 119 -20.62 -7.32 -44.24
CA THR A 119 -21.92 -6.97 -44.81
C THR A 119 -21.76 -6.33 -46.19
N GLU A 120 -20.86 -5.35 -46.33
CA GLU A 120 -20.60 -4.68 -47.60
C GLU A 120 -19.96 -5.63 -48.61
N ALA A 121 -19.04 -6.50 -48.20
CA ALA A 121 -18.48 -7.53 -49.07
C ALA A 121 -19.57 -8.48 -49.62
N ASN A 122 -20.50 -8.91 -48.78
CA ASN A 122 -21.64 -9.74 -49.21
C ASN A 122 -22.55 -8.99 -50.18
N LYS A 123 -22.82 -7.71 -49.93
CA LYS A 123 -23.63 -6.85 -50.80
C LYS A 123 -22.97 -6.65 -52.16
N ILE A 124 -21.68 -6.34 -52.21
CA ILE A 124 -20.90 -6.23 -53.46
C ILE A 124 -20.96 -7.54 -54.23
N ARG A 125 -20.81 -8.69 -53.55
CA ARG A 125 -20.89 -10.01 -54.17
C ARG A 125 -22.28 -10.25 -54.80
N GLN A 126 -23.35 -9.92 -54.08
CA GLN A 126 -24.72 -10.08 -54.57
C GLN A 126 -25.01 -9.15 -55.75
N GLN A 127 -24.64 -7.88 -55.65
CA GLN A 127 -24.75 -6.92 -56.76
C GLN A 127 -23.98 -7.36 -58.00
N SER A 128 -22.80 -7.97 -57.81
CA SER A 128 -22.00 -8.52 -58.90
C SER A 128 -22.71 -9.68 -59.59
N TYR A 129 -23.33 -10.60 -58.84
CA TYR A 129 -24.13 -11.68 -59.42
C TYR A 129 -25.35 -11.17 -60.17
N GLU A 130 -26.10 -10.22 -59.60
CA GLU A 130 -27.24 -9.60 -60.27
C GLU A 130 -26.85 -8.89 -61.57
N TYR A 131 -25.71 -8.22 -61.58
CA TYR A 131 -25.17 -7.57 -62.78
C TYR A 131 -24.81 -8.60 -63.86
N ILE A 132 -24.12 -9.68 -63.47
CA ILE A 132 -23.75 -10.77 -64.39
C ILE A 132 -25.01 -11.44 -64.98
N ASP A 133 -26.02 -11.70 -64.15
CA ASP A 133 -27.27 -12.32 -64.59
C ASP A 133 -28.04 -11.45 -65.61
N LYS A 134 -28.14 -10.14 -65.33
CA LYS A 134 -28.73 -9.17 -66.27
C LYS A 134 -27.96 -9.12 -67.60
N LEU A 135 -26.62 -9.15 -67.54
CA LEU A 135 -25.78 -9.16 -68.73
C LEU A 135 -26.02 -10.42 -69.58
N PHE A 136 -26.09 -11.60 -68.94
CA PHE A 136 -26.37 -12.86 -69.64
C PHE A 136 -27.77 -12.91 -70.23
N SER A 137 -28.78 -12.45 -69.49
CA SER A 137 -30.17 -12.43 -69.97
C SER A 137 -30.32 -11.49 -71.18
N SER A 138 -29.76 -10.28 -71.11
CA SER A 138 -29.76 -9.35 -72.24
C SER A 138 -29.01 -9.90 -73.46
N SER A 139 -27.87 -10.57 -73.24
CA SER A 139 -27.12 -11.21 -74.32
C SER A 139 -27.92 -12.35 -74.98
N SER A 140 -28.58 -13.19 -74.18
CA SER A 140 -29.43 -14.29 -74.66
C SER A 140 -30.61 -13.76 -75.50
N GLU A 141 -31.26 -12.70 -75.03
CA GLU A 141 -32.36 -12.05 -75.76
C GLU A 141 -31.88 -11.48 -77.09
N ASN A 142 -30.74 -10.78 -77.11
CA ASN A 142 -30.13 -10.26 -78.33
C ASN A 142 -29.80 -11.38 -79.34
N PHE A 143 -29.22 -12.51 -78.88
CA PHE A 143 -28.94 -13.65 -79.76
C PHE A 143 -30.20 -14.30 -80.31
N SER A 144 -31.26 -14.42 -79.50
CA SER A 144 -32.56 -14.94 -79.93
C SER A 144 -33.18 -14.06 -81.02
N GLN A 145 -33.14 -12.73 -80.84
CA GLN A 145 -33.61 -11.78 -81.84
C GLN A 145 -32.81 -11.88 -83.15
N LEU A 146 -31.48 -11.99 -83.07
CA LEU A 146 -30.61 -12.16 -84.22
C LEU A 146 -30.92 -13.46 -84.98
N ALA A 147 -31.13 -14.57 -84.26
CA ALA A 147 -31.53 -15.85 -84.85
C ALA A 147 -32.89 -15.77 -85.55
N GLN A 148 -33.89 -15.11 -84.94
CA GLN A 148 -35.19 -14.90 -85.56
C GLN A 148 -35.10 -14.06 -86.85
N GLN A 149 -34.26 -13.01 -86.86
CA GLN A 149 -34.02 -12.21 -88.06
C GLN A 149 -33.37 -13.03 -89.17
N LEU A 150 -32.37 -13.86 -88.85
CA LEU A 150 -31.74 -14.76 -89.82
C LEU A 150 -32.75 -15.74 -90.41
N GLU A 151 -33.64 -16.32 -89.60
CA GLU A 151 -34.66 -17.26 -90.08
C GLU A 151 -35.74 -16.58 -90.91
N LYS A 152 -36.11 -15.34 -90.58
CA LYS A 152 -36.98 -14.50 -91.41
C LYS A 152 -36.33 -14.20 -92.77
N ASN A 153 -35.06 -13.80 -92.78
CA ASN A 153 -34.31 -13.55 -94.01
C ASN A 153 -34.19 -14.83 -94.87
N ARG A 154 -33.93 -15.98 -94.26
CA ARG A 154 -33.88 -17.28 -94.94
C ARG A 154 -35.22 -17.63 -95.61
N ARG A 155 -36.33 -17.47 -94.90
CA ARG A 155 -37.68 -17.71 -95.44
C ARG A 155 -38.00 -16.79 -96.61
N ASN A 156 -37.73 -15.49 -96.47
CA ASN A 156 -37.94 -14.52 -97.55
C ASN A 156 -37.18 -14.93 -98.83
N ILE A 157 -35.93 -15.39 -98.72
CA ILE A 157 -35.14 -15.85 -99.87
C ILE A 157 -35.75 -17.10 -100.54
N LEU A 158 -36.33 -18.01 -99.75
CA LEU A 158 -36.96 -19.23 -100.27
C LEU A 158 -38.33 -18.99 -100.90
N GLU A 159 -39.10 -18.03 -100.39
CA GLU A 159 -40.39 -17.60 -100.97
C GLU A 159 -40.21 -16.69 -102.21
N SER A 160 -39.03 -16.10 -102.38
CA SER A 160 -38.67 -15.26 -103.55
C SER A 160 -38.21 -16.07 -104.77
N ARG A 161 -38.40 -17.40 -104.76
CA ARG A 161 -38.14 -18.30 -105.89
C ARG A 161 -39.45 -18.87 -106.41
#